data_AF-A0A848DRS0-F1
#
_entry.id   AF-A0A848DRS0-F1
#
_cell.length_a   1.000
_cell.length_b   1.000
_cell.length_c   1.000
_cell.angle_alpha   90.00
_cell.angle_beta   90.00
_cell.angle_gamma   90.00
#
_symmetry.space_group_name_H-M   'P 1'
#
loop_
_entity.id
_entity.type
_entity.pdbx_description
1 polymer ?
#
loop_
_entity_poly.entity_id
_entity_poly.type
_entity_poly.pdbx_seq_one_letter_code
_entity_poly.pdbx_strand_id
1 'polypeptide(L)'
;MSRGELLSRVGDLRAGRTPFVLATVVRAERPTSAKPGDCALVLPDGTIDGFVGGACAESTVRLEGLRLLQSGESGLLRITPQADAAADPSQAEGVRTVGNPCLSGGTLEIFLEAMVPPALVVVFGDAPVARALVRVGHALDYDVRAGVDPEVPIAADTAAVVVASHGRQEVPVLTAALRAEVPYIALVASRKRSAGVRSELAALGITEDRLARIHAPAGLDIGARTAPEIALSVFADILACRPRPHAPVPGSPVRDEPAGRGPEGSATPAAAGGSGGRAAGEQAAEEIGGPAAQLGSGAGGG
;
A
#
# COMPACT_ATOMS: atom_id res chain seq x y z
N MET A 1 -4.71 9.48 24.99
CA MET A 1 -4.75 10.62 24.05
C MET A 1 -6.09 11.30 24.20
N SER A 2 -6.10 12.61 24.41
CA SER A 2 -7.33 13.42 24.45
C SER A 2 -7.90 13.62 23.03
N ARG A 3 -9.18 14.01 22.94
CA ARG A 3 -9.82 14.32 21.65
C ARG A 3 -9.10 15.46 20.91
N GLY A 4 -8.60 16.47 21.63
CA GLY A 4 -7.86 17.59 21.05
C GLY A 4 -6.53 17.17 20.43
N GLU A 5 -5.77 16.30 21.10
CA GLU A 5 -4.52 15.73 20.57
C GLU A 5 -4.77 14.93 19.28
N LEU A 6 -5.84 14.15 19.25
CA LEU A 6 -6.21 13.34 18.08
C LEU A 6 -6.59 14.21 16.88
N LEU A 7 -7.32 15.32 17.09
CA LEU A 7 -7.65 16.27 16.01
C LEU A 7 -6.41 17.02 15.49
N SER A 8 -5.46 17.37 16.37
CA SER A 8 -4.17 17.91 15.94
C SER A 8 -3.42 16.91 15.06
N ARG A 9 -3.39 15.64 15.48
CA ARG A 9 -2.75 14.56 14.73
C ARG A 9 -3.36 14.37 13.34
N VAL A 10 -4.69 14.50 13.20
CA VAL A 10 -5.38 14.51 11.90
C VAL A 10 -4.85 15.63 10.99
N GLY A 11 -4.65 16.83 11.54
CA GLY A 11 -4.08 17.96 10.80
C GLY A 11 -2.68 17.66 10.27
N ASP A 12 -1.81 17.11 11.12
CA ASP A 12 -0.44 16.74 10.75
C ASP A 12 -0.41 15.66 9.65
N LEU A 13 -1.24 14.62 9.78
CA LEU A 13 -1.33 13.55 8.80
C LEU A 13 -1.83 14.05 7.45
N ARG A 14 -2.84 14.94 7.44
CA ARG A 14 -3.35 15.58 6.21
C ARG A 14 -2.28 16.45 5.54
N ALA A 15 -1.60 17.29 6.32
CA ALA A 15 -0.53 18.16 5.80
C ALA A 15 0.65 17.33 5.25
N GLY A 16 0.99 16.23 5.93
CA GLY A 16 2.02 15.28 5.50
C GLY A 16 1.56 14.29 4.42
N ARG A 17 0.33 14.40 3.89
CA ARG A 17 -0.24 13.47 2.90
C ARG A 17 -0.13 12.00 3.31
N THR A 18 -0.21 11.72 4.60
CA THR A 18 -0.22 10.35 5.11
C THR A 18 -1.66 9.85 5.13
N PRO A 19 -2.01 8.75 4.44
CA PRO A 19 -3.36 8.20 4.49
C PRO A 19 -3.65 7.60 5.88
N PHE A 20 -4.90 7.69 6.35
CA PHE A 20 -5.32 7.11 7.62
C PHE A 20 -6.84 6.87 7.63
N VAL A 21 -7.33 6.08 8.59
CA VAL A 21 -8.78 5.97 8.86
C VAL A 21 -9.11 6.65 10.16
N LEU A 22 -10.13 7.50 10.16
CA LEU A 22 -10.75 8.00 11.38
C LEU A 22 -11.88 7.05 11.78
N ALA A 23 -11.66 6.30 12.86
CA ALA A 23 -12.68 5.45 13.46
C ALA A 23 -13.43 6.22 14.54
N THR A 24 -14.76 6.29 14.42
CA THR A 24 -15.63 6.95 15.40
C THR A 24 -16.72 5.99 15.85
N VAL A 25 -16.80 5.72 17.15
CA VAL A 25 -17.90 4.93 17.73
C VAL A 25 -19.17 5.77 17.65
N VAL A 26 -20.13 5.33 16.83
CA VAL A 26 -21.41 6.02 16.65
C VAL A 26 -22.51 5.43 17.52
N ARG A 27 -22.42 4.14 17.85
CA ARG A 27 -23.35 3.44 18.74
C ARG A 27 -22.62 2.41 19.59
N ALA A 28 -23.05 2.28 20.84
CA ALA A 28 -22.53 1.32 21.78
C ALA A 28 -23.66 0.72 22.63
N GLU A 29 -23.91 -0.58 22.47
CA GLU A 29 -24.82 -1.36 23.29
C GLU A 29 -24.04 -2.12 24.35
N ARG A 30 -24.51 -2.03 25.58
CA ARG A 30 -23.79 -2.56 26.73
C ARG A 30 -23.89 -4.09 26.80
N PRO A 31 -22.87 -4.74 27.40
CA PRO A 31 -21.71 -4.14 28.05
C PRO A 31 -20.55 -3.90 27.07
N THR A 32 -19.97 -2.71 27.12
CA THR A 32 -18.80 -2.29 26.34
C THR A 32 -18.06 -1.19 27.07
N SER A 33 -16.74 -1.14 26.90
CA SER A 33 -15.86 -0.09 27.44
C SER A 33 -15.90 1.19 26.61
N ALA A 34 -16.33 1.10 25.35
CA ALA A 34 -16.47 2.24 24.45
C ALA A 34 -17.79 2.98 24.66
N LYS A 35 -17.77 4.28 24.37
CA LYS A 35 -18.94 5.16 24.38
C LYS A 35 -19.08 5.82 23.01
N PRO A 36 -20.31 6.20 22.61
CA PRO A 36 -20.50 7.03 21.45
C PRO A 36 -19.64 8.30 21.55
N GLY A 37 -18.92 8.61 20.47
CA GLY A 37 -17.98 9.73 20.40
C GLY A 37 -16.52 9.38 20.68
N ASP A 38 -16.23 8.18 21.20
CA ASP A 38 -14.87 7.64 21.27
C ASP A 38 -14.31 7.49 19.85
N CYS A 39 -13.02 7.80 19.69
CA CYS A 39 -12.39 7.84 18.38
C CYS A 39 -10.94 7.34 18.42
N ALA A 40 -10.52 6.76 17.30
CA ALA A 40 -9.14 6.39 17.05
C ALA A 40 -8.76 6.64 15.60
N LEU A 41 -7.45 6.77 15.34
CA LEU A 41 -6.86 6.81 14.00
C LEU A 41 -6.25 5.44 13.72
N VAL A 42 -6.48 4.88 12.54
CA VAL A 42 -5.76 3.70 12.04
C VAL A 42 -4.77 4.18 10.98
N LEU A 43 -3.49 3.93 11.21
CA LEU A 43 -2.40 4.31 10.31
C LEU A 43 -2.07 3.18 9.31
N PRO A 44 -1.30 3.46 8.23
CA PRO A 44 -1.00 2.46 7.19
C PRO A 44 -0.15 1.27 7.68
N ASP A 45 0.62 1.47 8.74
CA ASP A 45 1.38 0.40 9.43
C ASP A 45 0.49 -0.43 10.38
N GLY A 46 -0.79 -0.08 10.47
CA GLY A 46 -1.77 -0.69 11.36
C GLY A 46 -1.78 -0.09 12.76
N THR A 47 -0.91 0.87 13.09
CA THR A 47 -0.90 1.53 14.41
C THR A 47 -2.24 2.21 14.69
N ILE A 48 -2.69 2.14 15.94
CA ILE A 48 -3.95 2.76 16.38
C ILE A 48 -3.65 3.82 17.44
N ASP A 49 -3.96 5.08 17.11
CA ASP A 49 -3.87 6.22 18.01
C ASP A 49 -5.27 6.60 18.51
N GLY A 50 -5.56 6.42 19.80
CA GLY A 50 -6.86 6.75 20.40
C GLY A 50 -7.55 5.54 21.00
N PHE A 51 -8.88 5.55 21.05
CA PHE A 51 -9.67 4.48 21.67
C PHE A 51 -11.01 4.27 20.95
N VAL A 52 -11.34 3.01 20.65
CA VAL A 52 -12.61 2.59 20.02
C VAL A 52 -13.23 1.36 20.71
N GLY A 53 -12.64 0.89 21.82
CA GLY A 53 -13.04 -0.31 22.55
C GLY A 53 -11.84 -1.12 23.04
N GLY A 54 -12.13 -2.27 23.65
CA GLY A 54 -11.09 -3.21 24.11
C GLY A 54 -10.38 -3.95 22.96
N ALA A 55 -9.41 -4.79 23.31
CA ALA A 55 -8.54 -5.48 22.36
C ALA A 55 -9.27 -6.22 21.22
N CYS A 56 -10.43 -6.84 21.52
CA CYS A 56 -11.25 -7.52 20.51
C CYS A 56 -11.78 -6.56 19.43
N ALA A 57 -12.26 -5.37 19.83
CA ALA A 57 -12.76 -4.36 18.91
C ALA A 57 -11.61 -3.69 18.15
N GLU A 58 -10.49 -3.42 18.84
CA GLU A 58 -9.31 -2.81 18.25
C GLU A 58 -8.73 -3.63 17.09
N SER A 59 -8.63 -4.96 17.25
CA SER A 59 -8.17 -5.85 16.18
C SER A 59 -9.08 -5.83 14.95
N THR A 60 -10.39 -5.85 15.15
CA THR A 60 -11.36 -5.77 14.04
C THR A 60 -11.30 -4.42 13.33
N VAL A 61 -11.22 -3.32 14.09
CA VAL A 61 -11.08 -1.96 13.53
C VAL A 61 -9.77 -1.82 12.77
N ARG A 62 -8.67 -2.41 13.25
CA ARG A 62 -7.37 -2.40 12.55
C ARG A 62 -7.47 -3.07 11.19
N LEU A 63 -7.97 -4.30 11.14
CA LEU A 63 -8.08 -5.07 9.91
C LEU A 63 -9.01 -4.38 8.91
N GLU A 64 -10.16 -3.88 9.39
CA GLU A 64 -11.09 -3.18 8.53
C GLU A 64 -10.56 -1.82 8.06
N GLY A 65 -9.88 -1.08 8.94
CA GLY A 65 -9.25 0.19 8.59
C GLY A 65 -8.18 0.02 7.51
N LEU A 66 -7.32 -0.99 7.62
CA LEU A 66 -6.32 -1.31 6.60
C LEU A 66 -6.97 -1.68 5.26
N ARG A 67 -8.09 -2.44 5.28
CA ARG A 67 -8.86 -2.75 4.07
C ARG A 67 -9.44 -1.50 3.42
N LEU A 68 -10.03 -0.61 4.21
CA LEU A 68 -10.61 0.65 3.73
C LEU A 68 -9.56 1.62 3.20
N LEU A 69 -8.33 1.63 3.75
CA LEU A 69 -7.23 2.40 3.19
C LEU A 69 -6.82 1.94 1.79
N GLN A 70 -6.93 0.63 1.52
CA GLN A 70 -6.62 0.08 0.20
C GLN A 70 -7.69 0.42 -0.83
N SER A 71 -8.98 0.43 -0.44
CA SER A 71 -10.07 0.79 -1.36
C SER A 71 -10.29 2.30 -1.48
N GLY A 72 -9.92 3.07 -0.45
CA GLY A 72 -10.27 4.49 -0.31
C GLY A 72 -11.75 4.70 0.05
N GLU A 73 -12.50 3.65 0.34
CA GLU A 73 -13.90 3.72 0.72
C GLU A 73 -14.06 3.99 2.22
N SER A 74 -15.22 4.52 2.61
CA SER A 74 -15.62 4.66 4.01
C SER A 74 -16.84 3.78 4.27
N GLY A 75 -17.00 3.31 5.51
CA GLY A 75 -18.08 2.38 5.83
C GLY A 75 -18.40 2.30 7.30
N LEU A 76 -19.52 1.65 7.61
CA LEU A 76 -19.95 1.38 8.97
C LEU A 76 -19.57 -0.05 9.36
N LEU A 77 -18.73 -0.20 10.37
CA LEU A 77 -18.37 -1.49 10.96
C LEU A 77 -19.30 -1.79 12.14
N ARG A 78 -20.03 -2.90 12.07
CA ARG A 78 -20.84 -3.42 13.17
C ARG A 78 -20.17 -4.64 13.79
N ILE A 79 -19.85 -4.58 15.08
CA ILE A 79 -19.28 -5.70 15.84
C ILE A 79 -20.37 -6.22 16.77
N THR A 80 -20.76 -7.49 16.62
CA THR A 80 -21.84 -8.12 17.38
C THR A 80 -21.45 -9.52 17.89
N PRO A 81 -21.96 -9.99 19.04
CA PRO A 81 -21.67 -11.33 19.58
C PRO A 81 -22.28 -12.46 18.74
N GLN A 82 -23.44 -12.23 18.14
CA GLN A 82 -24.17 -13.20 17.31
C GLN A 82 -24.21 -12.66 15.88
N ALA A 83 -23.35 -13.18 15.01
CA ALA A 83 -23.48 -12.99 13.57
C ALA A 83 -24.48 -14.01 13.03
N ASP A 84 -25.75 -13.94 13.46
CA ASP A 84 -26.77 -14.85 12.94
C ASP A 84 -27.07 -14.50 11.49
N ALA A 85 -26.63 -15.39 10.58
CA ALA A 85 -26.78 -15.30 9.14
C ALA A 85 -28.24 -15.37 8.63
N ALA A 86 -29.25 -15.37 9.51
CA ALA A 86 -30.63 -15.71 9.16
C ALA A 86 -31.69 -14.62 9.44
N ALA A 87 -31.32 -13.45 9.98
CA ALA A 87 -32.29 -12.37 10.23
C ALA A 87 -31.71 -10.95 10.28
N ASP A 88 -30.66 -10.63 9.52
CA ASP A 88 -30.10 -9.27 9.53
C ASP A 88 -30.48 -8.48 8.26
N PRO A 89 -31.25 -7.36 8.37
CA PRO A 89 -31.35 -6.39 7.27
C PRO A 89 -30.01 -5.69 6.95
N SER A 90 -28.90 -6.06 7.60
CA SER A 90 -27.57 -5.44 7.47
C SER A 90 -26.70 -5.91 6.29
N GLN A 91 -27.27 -6.43 5.20
CA GLN A 91 -26.58 -6.36 3.89
C GLN A 91 -26.86 -5.01 3.21
N ALA A 92 -27.06 -3.96 4.00
CA ALA A 92 -27.14 -2.60 3.50
C ALA A 92 -25.77 -2.20 2.94
N GLU A 93 -25.78 -1.62 1.75
CA GLU A 93 -24.58 -1.09 1.10
C GLU A 93 -23.81 -0.17 2.06
N GLY A 94 -22.51 -0.43 2.23
CA GLY A 94 -21.65 0.33 3.14
C GLY A 94 -21.66 -0.11 4.61
N VAL A 95 -22.38 -1.17 5.00
CA VAL A 95 -22.34 -1.75 6.35
C VAL A 95 -21.64 -3.12 6.33
N ARG A 96 -20.64 -3.29 7.17
CA ARG A 96 -19.95 -4.57 7.37
C ARG A 96 -20.18 -5.09 8.79
N THR A 97 -20.86 -6.21 8.91
CA THR A 97 -21.09 -6.87 10.20
C THR A 97 -20.04 -7.96 10.42
N VAL A 98 -19.33 -7.88 11.54
CA VAL A 98 -18.35 -8.88 11.99
C VAL A 98 -18.83 -9.48 13.30
N GLY A 99 -18.95 -10.81 13.31
CA GLY A 99 -19.17 -11.57 14.54
C GLY A 99 -17.88 -11.62 15.34
N ASN A 100 -17.91 -11.21 16.61
CA ASN A 100 -16.78 -11.39 17.51
C ASN A 100 -17.26 -12.11 18.77
N PRO A 101 -16.81 -13.34 19.05
CA PRO A 101 -17.27 -14.16 20.17
C PRO A 101 -16.79 -13.66 21.54
N CYS A 102 -16.40 -12.39 21.66
CA CYS A 102 -15.96 -11.82 22.93
C CYS A 102 -17.08 -11.92 23.99
N LEU A 103 -16.69 -12.29 25.21
CA LEU A 103 -17.59 -12.59 26.33
C LEU A 103 -18.47 -11.40 26.80
N SER A 104 -18.33 -10.20 26.22
CA SER A 104 -19.07 -9.03 26.67
C SER A 104 -20.55 -9.10 26.29
N GLY A 105 -20.91 -9.59 25.09
CA GLY A 105 -22.32 -9.63 24.69
C GLY A 105 -22.89 -8.28 24.22
N GLY A 106 -22.06 -7.23 24.09
CA GLY A 106 -22.47 -5.92 23.60
C GLY A 106 -22.24 -5.73 22.08
N THR A 107 -23.01 -4.83 21.46
CA THR A 107 -22.89 -4.46 20.04
C THR A 107 -22.20 -3.10 19.91
N LEU A 108 -21.26 -2.97 18.97
CA LEU A 108 -20.65 -1.69 18.59
C LEU A 108 -20.97 -1.37 17.12
N GLU A 109 -21.27 -0.11 16.83
CA GLU A 109 -21.25 0.41 15.47
C GLU A 109 -20.22 1.54 15.41
N ILE A 110 -19.28 1.42 14.49
CA ILE A 110 -18.10 2.28 14.35
C ILE A 110 -18.06 2.75 12.91
N PHE A 111 -18.18 4.05 12.70
CA PHE A 111 -17.99 4.64 11.38
C PHE A 111 -16.50 4.78 11.11
N LEU A 112 -16.05 4.23 9.99
CA LEU A 112 -14.67 4.23 9.54
C LEU A 112 -14.56 5.10 8.30
N GLU A 113 -14.00 6.30 8.48
CA GLU A 113 -13.80 7.27 7.41
C GLU A 113 -12.36 7.19 6.88
N ALA A 114 -12.19 6.71 5.64
CA ALA A 114 -10.88 6.64 4.99
C ALA A 114 -10.48 8.02 4.44
N MET A 115 -9.38 8.54 4.97
CA MET A 115 -8.78 9.81 4.59
C MET A 115 -7.56 9.54 3.70
N VAL A 116 -7.78 9.39 2.40
CA VAL A 116 -6.71 9.17 1.41
C VAL A 116 -6.40 10.49 0.72
N PRO A 117 -5.13 10.94 0.66
CA PRO A 117 -4.79 12.18 -0.03
C PRO A 117 -5.07 12.05 -1.54
N PRO A 118 -5.46 13.15 -2.21
CA PRO A 118 -5.57 13.16 -3.66
C PRO A 118 -4.26 12.70 -4.31
N ALA A 119 -4.36 11.88 -5.35
CA ALA A 119 -3.20 11.33 -6.02
C ALA A 119 -2.28 12.45 -6.54
N LEU A 120 -1.00 12.37 -6.19
CA LEU A 120 -0.01 13.36 -6.57
C LEU A 120 0.49 13.09 -7.99
N VAL A 121 0.39 14.10 -8.86
CA VAL A 121 0.88 14.07 -10.23
C VAL A 121 1.89 15.19 -10.41
N VAL A 122 3.12 14.83 -10.78
CA VAL A 122 4.16 15.82 -11.06
C VAL A 122 4.27 16.00 -12.58
N VAL A 123 4.12 17.24 -13.04
CA VAL A 123 4.19 17.59 -14.46
C VAL A 123 5.48 18.37 -14.70
N PHE A 124 6.38 17.83 -15.51
CA PHE A 124 7.64 18.48 -15.87
C PHE A 124 7.55 19.24 -17.19
N GLY A 125 7.91 20.52 -17.16
CA GLY A 125 7.93 21.40 -18.33
C GLY A 125 6.91 22.54 -18.26
N ASP A 126 7.00 23.47 -19.21
CA ASP A 126 6.24 24.73 -19.21
C ASP A 126 5.36 24.93 -20.47
N ALA A 127 5.36 23.91 -21.34
CA ALA A 127 4.68 23.95 -22.62
C ALA A 127 3.15 24.03 -22.49
N PRO A 128 2.41 24.36 -23.58
CA PRO A 128 0.95 24.43 -23.54
C PRO A 128 0.27 23.16 -23.00
N VAL A 129 0.82 21.98 -23.30
CA VAL A 129 0.32 20.70 -22.76
C VAL A 129 0.60 20.58 -21.27
N ALA A 130 1.78 20.97 -20.78
CA ALA A 130 2.09 20.97 -19.34
C ALA A 130 1.10 21.84 -18.55
N ARG A 131 0.82 23.05 -19.05
CA ARG A 131 -0.17 23.95 -18.44
C ARG A 131 -1.59 23.36 -18.49
N ALA A 132 -1.93 22.66 -19.57
CA ALA A 132 -3.22 21.99 -19.68
C ALA A 132 -3.34 20.82 -18.70
N LEU A 133 -2.29 20.02 -18.49
CA LEU A 133 -2.24 18.95 -17.50
C LEU A 133 -2.49 19.47 -16.09
N VAL A 134 -1.88 20.60 -15.70
CA VAL A 134 -2.13 21.23 -14.39
C VAL A 134 -3.61 21.61 -14.24
N ARG A 135 -4.19 22.32 -15.22
CA ARG A 135 -5.59 22.73 -15.14
C ARG A 135 -6.57 21.56 -15.12
N VAL A 136 -6.39 20.60 -16.02
CA VAL A 136 -7.29 19.44 -16.14
C VAL A 136 -7.17 18.56 -14.89
N GLY A 137 -5.96 18.31 -14.39
CA GLY A 137 -5.78 17.48 -13.21
C GLY A 137 -6.40 18.09 -11.96
N HIS A 138 -6.29 19.40 -11.75
CA HIS A 138 -7.01 20.06 -10.65
C HIS A 138 -8.53 19.95 -10.80
N ALA A 139 -9.07 20.03 -12.02
CA ALA A 139 -10.50 19.83 -12.26
C ALA A 139 -10.94 18.37 -12.03
N LEU A 140 -10.01 17.42 -12.00
CA LEU A 140 -10.24 16.01 -11.68
C LEU A 140 -9.87 15.66 -10.22
N ASP A 141 -9.69 16.67 -9.36
CA ASP A 141 -9.29 16.53 -7.96
C ASP A 141 -7.95 15.80 -7.74
N TYR A 142 -6.99 15.97 -8.65
CA TYR A 142 -5.60 15.56 -8.41
C TYR A 142 -4.79 16.67 -7.73
N ASP A 143 -3.84 16.28 -6.87
CA ASP A 143 -2.77 17.19 -6.43
C ASP A 143 -1.75 17.25 -7.57
N VAL A 144 -1.85 18.25 -8.45
CA VAL A 144 -0.92 18.43 -9.56
C VAL A 144 0.14 19.46 -9.19
N ARG A 145 1.41 19.09 -9.31
CA ARG A 145 2.55 19.98 -9.06
C ARG A 145 3.36 20.16 -10.34
N ALA A 146 3.56 21.41 -10.75
CA ALA A 146 4.45 21.73 -11.85
C ALA A 146 5.91 21.68 -11.36
N GLY A 147 6.72 20.83 -11.99
CA GLY A 147 8.17 20.78 -11.84
C GLY A 147 8.85 21.42 -13.04
N VAL A 148 9.84 22.26 -12.79
CA VAL A 148 10.71 22.81 -13.86
C VAL A 148 12.15 22.34 -13.73
N ASP A 149 12.51 21.76 -12.59
CA ASP A 149 13.88 21.36 -12.25
C ASP A 149 13.94 19.84 -12.00
N PRO A 150 14.70 19.08 -12.81
CA PRO A 150 14.86 17.63 -12.65
C PRO A 150 15.53 17.22 -11.33
N GLU A 151 16.22 18.13 -10.65
CA GLU A 151 16.90 17.85 -9.39
C GLU A 151 15.95 17.90 -8.17
N VAL A 152 14.71 18.35 -8.36
CA VAL A 152 13.70 18.34 -7.30
C VAL A 152 13.35 16.89 -6.94
N PRO A 153 13.49 16.48 -5.65
CA PRO A 153 13.14 15.13 -5.24
C PRO A 153 11.68 14.79 -5.55
N ILE A 154 11.46 13.62 -6.14
CA ILE A 154 10.12 13.07 -6.36
C ILE A 154 9.64 12.51 -5.03
N ALA A 155 8.50 13.00 -4.53
CA ALA A 155 7.91 12.52 -3.29
C ALA A 155 7.53 11.04 -3.39
N ALA A 156 7.70 10.28 -2.31
CA ALA A 156 7.47 8.83 -2.30
C ALA A 156 6.02 8.42 -2.64
N ASP A 157 5.03 9.29 -2.38
CA ASP A 157 3.61 9.07 -2.69
C ASP A 157 3.22 9.57 -4.10
N THR A 158 4.19 9.95 -4.93
CA THR A 158 3.92 10.41 -6.31
C THR A 158 3.30 9.27 -7.12
N ALA A 159 2.05 9.45 -7.54
CA ALA A 159 1.31 8.45 -8.32
C ALA A 159 1.70 8.49 -9.80
N ALA A 160 2.04 9.67 -10.33
CA ALA A 160 2.41 9.82 -11.72
C ALA A 160 3.44 10.94 -11.95
N VAL A 161 4.32 10.73 -12.93
CA VAL A 161 5.21 11.75 -13.50
C VAL A 161 4.92 11.88 -14.99
N VAL A 162 4.63 13.10 -15.44
CA VAL A 162 4.35 13.41 -16.86
C VAL A 162 5.34 14.45 -17.37
N VAL A 163 6.12 14.09 -18.38
CA VAL A 163 7.12 14.98 -18.99
C VAL A 163 6.54 15.61 -20.25
N ALA A 164 6.41 16.93 -20.26
CA ALA A 164 5.87 17.74 -21.35
C ALA A 164 6.75 18.97 -21.63
N SER A 165 8.06 18.75 -21.79
CA SER A 165 9.10 19.79 -21.80
C SER A 165 9.66 20.14 -23.19
N HIS A 166 9.13 19.54 -24.27
CA HIS A 166 9.55 19.81 -25.65
C HIS A 166 11.07 19.61 -25.88
N GLY A 167 11.61 18.46 -25.46
CA GLY A 167 13.00 18.11 -25.69
C GLY A 167 13.97 18.55 -24.58
N ARG A 168 13.51 19.27 -23.56
CA ARG A 168 14.36 19.80 -22.49
C ARG A 168 14.34 18.89 -21.28
N GLN A 169 15.52 18.46 -20.82
CA GLN A 169 15.68 17.71 -19.55
C GLN A 169 14.81 16.43 -19.46
N GLU A 170 14.42 15.82 -20.59
CA GLU A 170 13.52 14.65 -20.59
C GLU A 170 14.21 13.41 -19.98
N VAL A 171 15.44 13.12 -20.41
CA VAL A 171 16.20 11.94 -19.97
C VAL A 171 16.50 11.97 -18.46
N PRO A 172 16.98 13.08 -17.86
CA PRO A 172 17.19 13.16 -16.41
C PRO A 172 15.90 12.96 -15.61
N VAL A 173 14.80 13.61 -15.99
CA VAL A 173 13.51 13.46 -15.29
C VAL A 173 12.99 12.03 -15.36
N LEU A 174 13.01 11.40 -16.55
CA LEU A 174 12.56 10.02 -16.72
C LEU A 174 13.44 9.05 -15.92
N THR A 175 14.74 9.29 -15.86
CA THR A 175 15.67 8.49 -15.05
C THR A 175 15.35 8.61 -13.56
N ALA A 176 15.09 9.84 -13.08
CA ALA A 176 14.71 10.08 -11.69
C ALA A 176 13.36 9.41 -11.34
N ALA A 177 12.35 9.52 -12.21
CA ALA A 177 11.05 8.90 -12.03
C ALA A 177 11.14 7.36 -12.00
N LEU A 178 11.95 6.77 -12.88
CA LEU A 178 12.22 5.33 -12.87
C LEU A 178 12.92 4.90 -11.59
N ARG A 179 13.87 5.68 -11.08
CA ARG A 179 14.61 5.39 -9.83
C ARG A 179 13.71 5.49 -8.61
N ALA A 180 12.80 6.46 -8.57
CA ALA A 180 11.79 6.61 -7.53
C ALA A 180 10.64 5.61 -7.65
N GLU A 181 10.70 4.68 -8.61
CA GLU A 181 9.71 3.63 -8.87
C GLU A 181 8.28 4.14 -9.07
N VAL A 182 8.12 5.36 -9.60
CA VAL A 182 6.81 5.99 -9.80
C VAL A 182 5.86 5.05 -10.57
N PRO A 183 4.60 4.85 -10.11
CA PRO A 183 3.68 3.90 -10.72
C PRO A 183 3.38 4.18 -12.20
N TYR A 184 3.20 5.45 -12.56
CA TYR A 184 2.93 5.87 -13.93
C TYR A 184 3.94 6.93 -14.40
N ILE A 185 4.63 6.65 -15.51
CA ILE A 185 5.63 7.56 -16.08
C ILE A 185 5.27 7.78 -17.55
N ALA A 186 5.14 9.03 -17.97
CA ALA A 186 4.75 9.34 -19.34
C ALA A 186 5.58 10.47 -19.96
N LEU A 187 5.77 10.37 -21.27
CA LEU A 187 6.45 11.38 -22.09
C LEU A 187 5.51 11.89 -23.19
N VAL A 188 5.12 13.15 -23.08
CA VAL A 188 4.38 13.88 -24.12
C VAL A 188 5.38 14.28 -25.21
N ALA A 189 5.52 13.42 -26.22
CA ALA A 189 6.38 13.68 -27.37
C ALA A 189 5.86 12.97 -28.64
N SER A 190 6.39 13.36 -29.80
CA SER A 190 6.13 12.65 -31.06
C SER A 190 6.79 11.27 -31.04
N ARG A 191 6.25 10.31 -31.82
CA ARG A 191 6.84 8.95 -31.95
C ARG A 191 8.34 8.96 -32.25
N LYS A 192 8.79 9.86 -33.13
CA LYS A 192 10.21 10.04 -33.46
C LYS A 192 11.02 10.49 -32.24
N ARG A 193 10.52 11.47 -31.49
CA ARG A 193 11.22 11.97 -30.29
C ARG A 193 11.21 10.93 -29.17
N SER A 194 10.08 10.26 -28.94
CA SER A 194 9.97 9.16 -27.98
C SER A 194 10.97 8.04 -28.26
N ALA A 195 11.14 7.64 -29.54
CA ALA A 195 12.14 6.67 -29.92
C ALA A 195 13.57 7.16 -29.62
N GLY A 196 13.88 8.42 -29.92
CA GLY A 196 15.18 9.03 -29.60
C GLY A 196 15.47 9.04 -28.10
N VAL A 197 14.53 9.52 -27.28
CA VAL A 197 14.67 9.54 -25.81
C VAL A 197 14.83 8.12 -25.25
N ARG A 198 14.11 7.13 -25.80
CA ARG A 198 14.27 5.74 -25.41
C ARG A 198 15.67 5.19 -25.75
N SER A 199 16.22 5.52 -26.91
CA SER A 199 17.60 5.16 -27.26
C SER A 199 18.62 5.82 -26.35
N GLU A 200 18.42 7.09 -25.99
CA GLU A 200 19.28 7.80 -25.03
C GLU A 200 19.24 7.14 -23.64
N LEU A 201 18.05 6.78 -23.13
CA LEU A 201 17.90 6.08 -21.86
C LEU A 201 18.53 4.68 -21.89
N ALA A 202 18.39 3.94 -22.99
CA ALA A 202 19.02 2.64 -23.17
C ALA A 202 20.56 2.74 -23.16
N ALA A 203 21.13 3.78 -23.78
CA ALA A 203 22.57 4.04 -23.76
C ALA A 203 23.10 4.35 -22.34
N LEU A 204 22.24 4.83 -21.43
CA LEU A 204 22.54 5.01 -20.01
C LEU A 204 22.39 3.72 -19.18
N GLY A 205 22.10 2.58 -19.82
CA GLY A 205 21.98 1.29 -19.15
C GLY A 205 20.61 1.03 -18.50
N ILE A 206 19.59 1.82 -18.83
CA ILE A 206 18.21 1.51 -18.41
C ILE A 206 17.73 0.27 -19.18
N THR A 207 17.30 -0.75 -18.44
CA THR A 207 16.84 -2.02 -19.01
C THR A 207 15.53 -1.88 -19.77
N GLU A 208 15.30 -2.78 -20.72
CA GLU A 208 14.08 -2.79 -21.54
C GLU A 208 12.80 -2.89 -20.68
N ASP A 209 12.81 -3.69 -19.62
CA ASP A 209 11.67 -3.80 -18.69
C ASP A 209 11.33 -2.47 -18.00
N ARG A 210 12.36 -1.66 -17.69
CA ARG A 210 12.17 -0.33 -17.11
C ARG A 210 11.72 0.68 -18.17
N LEU A 211 12.24 0.58 -19.39
CA LEU A 211 11.80 1.42 -20.51
C LEU A 211 10.33 1.15 -20.86
N ALA A 212 9.87 -0.10 -20.76
CA ALA A 212 8.48 -0.49 -21.00
C ALA A 212 7.49 0.16 -20.01
N ARG A 213 7.95 0.64 -18.85
CA ARG A 213 7.13 1.41 -17.90
C ARG A 213 6.86 2.86 -18.34
N ILE A 214 7.54 3.34 -19.39
CA ILE A 214 7.37 4.71 -19.88
C ILE A 214 6.31 4.74 -20.99
N HIS A 215 5.20 5.43 -20.73
CA HIS A 215 4.13 5.68 -21.68
C HIS A 215 4.55 6.79 -22.65
N ALA A 216 5.02 6.40 -23.84
CA ALA A 216 5.53 7.30 -24.86
C ALA A 216 5.14 6.84 -26.28
N PRO A 217 4.21 7.52 -26.97
CA PRO A 217 3.54 8.78 -26.57
C PRO A 217 2.64 8.63 -25.34
N ALA A 218 2.54 9.69 -24.56
CA ALA A 218 1.69 9.72 -23.36
C ALA A 218 0.19 9.69 -23.70
N GLY A 219 -0.58 9.02 -22.83
CA GLY A 219 -2.04 9.03 -22.87
C GLY A 219 -2.69 8.00 -23.78
N LEU A 220 -3.98 7.76 -23.58
CA LEU A 220 -4.78 6.86 -24.41
C LEU A 220 -5.01 7.45 -25.82
N ASP A 221 -5.09 6.60 -26.83
CA ASP A 221 -5.44 7.03 -28.19
C ASP A 221 -6.96 7.30 -28.29
N ILE A 222 -7.35 8.51 -27.91
CA ILE A 222 -8.72 9.04 -28.04
C ILE A 222 -8.87 10.02 -29.20
N GLY A 223 -7.88 10.08 -30.12
CA GLY A 223 -7.86 11.06 -31.21
C GLY A 223 -7.54 12.50 -30.79
N ALA A 224 -6.91 12.69 -29.63
CA ALA A 224 -6.56 14.01 -29.07
C ALA A 224 -5.64 14.83 -29.99
N ARG A 225 -5.97 16.12 -30.16
CA ARG A 225 -5.23 17.08 -31.01
C ARG A 225 -4.86 18.37 -30.28
N THR A 226 -5.69 18.82 -29.35
CA THR A 226 -5.45 20.05 -28.59
C THR A 226 -4.78 19.76 -27.25
N ALA A 227 -4.12 20.76 -26.65
CA ALA A 227 -3.46 20.58 -25.35
C ALA A 227 -4.42 20.08 -24.22
N PRO A 228 -5.67 20.59 -24.10
CA PRO A 228 -6.65 20.03 -23.17
C PRO A 228 -7.07 18.59 -23.49
N GLU A 229 -7.24 18.23 -24.77
CA GLU A 229 -7.57 16.86 -25.18
C GLU A 229 -6.42 15.89 -24.86
N ILE A 230 -5.16 16.30 -25.08
CA ILE A 230 -3.99 15.51 -24.71
C ILE A 230 -3.91 15.36 -23.19
N ALA A 231 -4.16 16.43 -22.44
CA ALA A 231 -4.20 16.33 -20.98
C ALA A 231 -5.26 15.35 -20.50
N LEU A 232 -6.47 15.39 -21.07
CA LEU A 232 -7.54 14.43 -20.79
C LEU A 232 -7.13 13.00 -21.13
N SER A 233 -6.46 12.77 -22.27
CA SER A 233 -6.02 11.43 -22.66
C SER A 233 -4.96 10.85 -21.71
N VAL A 234 -4.08 11.71 -21.19
CA VAL A 234 -3.09 11.33 -20.18
C VAL A 234 -3.75 10.98 -18.84
N PHE A 235 -4.70 11.79 -18.35
CA PHE A 235 -5.41 11.43 -17.12
C PHE A 235 -6.28 10.19 -17.27
N ALA A 236 -6.85 9.95 -18.44
CA ALA A 236 -7.56 8.71 -18.74
C ALA A 236 -6.64 7.49 -18.68
N ASP A 237 -5.41 7.62 -19.17
CA ASP A 237 -4.37 6.57 -19.09
C ASP A 237 -3.92 6.33 -17.64
N ILE A 238 -3.66 7.40 -16.89
CA ILE A 238 -3.37 7.33 -15.44
C ILE A 238 -4.47 6.55 -14.71
N LEU A 239 -5.74 6.85 -14.99
CA LEU A 239 -6.89 6.14 -14.40
C LEU A 239 -6.95 4.67 -14.83
N ALA A 240 -6.68 4.37 -16.09
CA ALA A 240 -6.72 3.01 -16.62
C ALA A 240 -5.64 2.10 -16.00
N CYS A 241 -4.49 2.65 -15.61
CA CYS A 241 -3.40 1.94 -14.94
C CYS A 241 -3.59 1.76 -13.43
N ARG A 242 -4.58 2.42 -12.80
CA ARG A 242 -4.83 2.26 -11.37
C ARG A 242 -5.38 0.87 -11.06
N PRO A 243 -5.00 0.29 -9.90
CA PRO A 243 -5.72 -0.85 -9.37
C PRO A 243 -7.21 -0.52 -9.29
N ARG A 244 -8.06 -1.41 -9.83
CA ARG A 244 -9.50 -1.24 -9.64
C ARG A 244 -9.80 -1.34 -8.15
N PRO A 245 -10.69 -0.49 -7.60
CA PRO A 245 -11.24 -0.73 -6.28
C PRO A 245 -11.71 -2.17 -6.20
N HIS A 246 -11.37 -2.86 -5.12
CA HIS A 246 -11.92 -4.18 -4.88
C HIS A 246 -13.42 -3.99 -4.75
N ALA A 247 -14.20 -4.45 -5.74
CA ALA A 247 -15.66 -4.41 -5.64
C ALA A 247 -16.03 -5.06 -4.29
N PRO A 248 -16.90 -4.44 -3.48
CA PRO A 248 -17.33 -5.05 -2.24
C PRO A 248 -17.90 -6.42 -2.58
N VAL A 249 -17.21 -7.49 -2.18
CA VAL A 249 -17.71 -8.85 -2.36
C VAL A 249 -18.83 -9.02 -1.34
N PRO A 250 -20.10 -9.16 -1.75
CA PRO A 250 -21.17 -9.41 -0.81
C PRO A 250 -20.93 -10.79 -0.20
N GLY A 251 -20.70 -10.84 1.12
CA GLY A 251 -20.86 -12.07 1.90
C GLY A 251 -19.74 -13.12 1.83
N SER A 252 -18.50 -12.80 1.46
CA SER A 252 -17.41 -13.76 1.71
C SER A 252 -17.07 -13.80 3.20
N PRO A 253 -17.26 -14.92 3.91
CA PRO A 253 -16.82 -15.04 5.30
C PRO A 253 -15.30 -14.90 5.31
N VAL A 254 -14.80 -14.04 6.20
CA VAL A 254 -13.39 -14.07 6.60
C VAL A 254 -13.17 -15.46 7.17
N ARG A 255 -12.39 -16.29 6.47
CA ARG A 255 -11.86 -17.50 7.07
C ARG A 255 -10.83 -17.03 8.08
N ASP A 256 -11.13 -17.20 9.36
CA ASP A 256 -10.09 -17.25 10.38
C ASP A 256 -9.13 -18.38 9.97
N GLU A 257 -7.93 -18.03 9.50
CA GLU A 257 -6.82 -18.96 9.63
C GLU A 257 -6.50 -19.05 11.12
N PRO A 258 -6.60 -20.24 11.74
CA PRO A 258 -6.31 -20.36 13.15
C PRO A 258 -4.83 -20.03 13.36
N ALA A 259 -4.62 -19.04 14.23
CA ALA A 259 -3.32 -18.72 14.80
C ALA A 259 -2.63 -19.99 15.34
N GLY A 260 -1.31 -20.04 15.14
CA GLY A 260 -0.46 -21.21 15.30
C GLY A 260 -0.77 -22.15 16.46
N ARG A 261 -0.68 -23.46 16.17
CA ARG A 261 -0.35 -24.44 17.20
C ARG A 261 0.98 -24.04 17.84
N GLY A 262 0.92 -23.67 19.11
CA GLY A 262 2.10 -23.67 19.98
C GLY A 262 2.69 -25.09 20.10
N PRO A 263 3.93 -25.21 20.60
CA PRO A 263 4.65 -26.47 20.58
C PRO A 263 3.98 -27.46 21.54
N GLU A 264 3.39 -28.52 20.99
CA GLU A 264 2.95 -29.67 21.79
C GLU A 264 4.20 -30.34 22.39
N GLY A 265 4.25 -30.31 23.71
CA GLY A 265 5.27 -30.94 24.53
C GLY A 265 5.34 -32.45 24.30
N SER A 266 6.57 -32.94 24.44
CA SER A 266 7.01 -34.32 24.44
C SER A 266 6.00 -35.29 25.08
N ALA A 267 5.37 -36.12 24.25
CA ALA A 267 4.80 -37.38 24.69
C ALA A 267 5.91 -38.46 24.64
N THR A 268 6.27 -38.96 25.81
CA THR A 268 7.09 -40.15 26.02
C THR A 268 6.43 -41.37 25.37
N PRO A 269 7.14 -42.18 24.55
CA PRO A 269 6.60 -43.46 24.11
C PRO A 269 6.85 -44.52 25.19
N ALA A 270 5.76 -45.10 25.70
CA ALA A 270 5.80 -46.32 26.49
C ALA A 270 5.99 -47.54 25.57
N ALA A 271 6.89 -48.44 25.99
CA ALA A 271 7.32 -49.63 25.29
C ALA A 271 6.34 -50.82 25.39
N ALA A 272 6.24 -51.59 24.31
CA ALA A 272 6.06 -53.05 24.21
C ALA A 272 5.86 -53.40 22.71
N GLY A 273 6.44 -54.39 22.04
CA GLY A 273 7.41 -55.44 22.36
C GLY A 273 7.47 -56.41 21.16
N GLY A 274 8.63 -57.01 20.92
CA GLY A 274 8.87 -58.18 20.03
C GLY A 274 8.83 -57.93 18.51
N SER A 275 9.68 -58.50 17.66
CA SER A 275 10.74 -59.49 17.79
C SER A 275 11.43 -59.64 16.42
N GLY A 276 12.75 -59.87 16.39
CA GLY A 276 13.37 -60.67 15.32
C GLY A 276 14.52 -60.03 14.52
N GLY A 277 15.73 -60.55 14.74
CA GLY A 277 16.67 -60.85 13.64
C GLY A 277 17.92 -59.98 13.46
N ARG A 278 19.05 -60.46 14.03
CA ARG A 278 20.40 -60.68 13.42
C ARG A 278 20.86 -59.76 12.26
N ALA A 279 22.11 -59.30 12.12
CA ALA A 279 23.40 -59.51 12.80
C ALA A 279 24.48 -58.56 12.20
N ALA A 280 25.57 -58.38 12.96
CA ALA A 280 26.99 -58.25 12.56
C ALA A 280 27.62 -56.93 11.98
N GLY A 281 28.81 -56.61 12.56
CA GLY A 281 29.89 -55.73 12.04
C GLY A 281 29.92 -54.35 12.70
N GLU A 282 30.71 -53.99 13.73
CA GLU A 282 32.12 -54.19 14.15
C GLU A 282 33.17 -53.25 13.47
N GLN A 283 33.91 -52.53 14.35
CA GLN A 283 35.25 -51.87 14.22
C GLN A 283 35.29 -50.42 13.65
N ALA A 284 35.64 -49.39 14.44
CA ALA A 284 36.98 -48.86 14.84
C ALA A 284 37.63 -48.00 13.72
N ALA A 285 38.49 -46.98 13.89
CA ALA A 285 38.98 -46.02 14.90
C ALA A 285 39.91 -45.02 14.13
N GLU A 286 40.36 -43.93 14.79
CA GLU A 286 41.49 -43.00 14.44
C GLU A 286 41.35 -42.01 13.26
N GLU A 287 41.32 -40.68 13.49
CA GLU A 287 42.46 -39.70 13.58
C GLU A 287 43.41 -39.73 12.36
N ILE A 288 43.77 -38.62 11.69
CA ILE A 288 44.79 -37.61 12.07
C ILE A 288 44.76 -36.44 11.03
N GLY A 289 45.04 -35.19 11.46
CA GLY A 289 45.86 -34.24 10.67
C GLY A 289 45.29 -32.85 10.33
N GLY A 290 45.62 -31.82 11.12
CA GLY A 290 45.51 -30.38 10.76
C GLY A 290 46.75 -29.88 9.97
N PRO A 291 47.16 -28.59 10.05
CA PRO A 291 46.42 -27.35 10.26
C PRO A 291 46.70 -26.29 9.15
N ALA A 292 46.02 -25.14 9.23
CA ALA A 292 46.20 -23.96 8.39
C ALA A 292 47.11 -22.90 9.05
N ALA A 293 47.97 -22.26 8.27
CA ALA A 293 48.70 -21.02 8.55
C ALA A 293 48.45 -20.05 7.37
N GLN A 294 47.90 -18.83 7.56
CA GLN A 294 48.59 -17.57 7.96
C GLN A 294 49.67 -17.17 6.95
N LEU A 295 49.88 -15.93 6.47
CA LEU A 295 49.51 -14.55 6.83
C LEU A 295 49.96 -13.65 5.65
N GLY A 296 49.53 -12.38 5.60
CA GLY A 296 50.14 -11.41 4.66
C GLY A 296 49.58 -9.99 4.65
N SER A 297 49.51 -9.30 5.80
CA SER A 297 49.71 -7.84 5.87
C SER A 297 51.22 -7.56 5.84
N GLY A 298 51.81 -6.50 5.30
CA GLY A 298 51.40 -5.15 4.96
C GLY A 298 52.68 -4.29 4.92
N ALA A 299 52.51 -3.00 4.65
CA ALA A 299 53.49 -1.90 4.68
C ALA A 299 54.37 -1.67 3.43
N GLY A 300 54.26 -0.45 2.91
CA GLY A 300 55.17 0.16 1.94
C GLY A 300 54.78 1.63 1.76
N GLY A 301 55.40 2.52 2.55
CA GLY A 301 55.26 3.97 2.46
C GLY A 301 56.15 4.59 1.38
N GLY A 302 55.83 5.84 1.05
CA GLY A 302 56.56 6.73 0.15
C GLY A 302 55.71 7.95 -0.18
#